data_AF-A0A969I2P7-F1
#
_entry.id   AF-A0A969I2P7-F1
#
_cell.length_a   1.000
_cell.length_b   1.000
_cell.length_c   1.000
_cell.angle_alpha   90.00
_cell.angle_beta   90.00
_cell.angle_gamma   90.00
#
_symmetry.space_group_name_H-M   'P 1'
#
loop_
_entity.id
_entity.type
_entity.pdbx_description
1 polymer ?
#
loop_
_entity_poly.entity_id
_entity_poly.type
_entity_poly.pdbx_seq_one_letter_code
_entity_poly.pdbx_strand_id
1 'polypeptide(L)'
;MRAALGAAEQEPQKILAAVVETVQAVLAASAIARSDLLGLAFSSAMHSLLAVDAAGEPLTPSYTWADRRAQSQAIALQAAIPTSTRARASPCTRCRRW
;
A
#
# COMPACT_ATOMS: atom_id res chain seq x y z
N MET A 1 9.03 -19.70 0.00
CA MET A 1 9.66 -18.42 -0.40
C MET A 1 10.26 -17.79 0.85
N ARG A 2 11.58 -17.68 0.98
CA ARG A 2 12.20 -17.01 2.14
C ARG A 2 12.14 -15.50 1.89
N ALA A 3 11.55 -14.75 2.82
CA ALA A 3 11.59 -13.29 2.75
C ALA A 3 13.05 -12.81 2.86
N ALA A 4 13.46 -11.95 1.93
CA ALA A 4 14.79 -11.33 1.97
C ALA A 4 14.88 -10.38 3.18
N LEU A 5 16.08 -10.22 3.75
CA LEU A 5 16.32 -9.26 4.83
C LEU A 5 15.85 -7.85 4.41
N GLY A 6 14.96 -7.26 5.22
CA GLY A 6 14.39 -5.93 4.95
C GLY A 6 13.20 -5.91 3.97
N ALA A 7 12.75 -7.07 3.47
CA ALA A 7 11.53 -7.15 2.66
C ALA A 7 10.27 -7.07 3.54
N ALA A 8 9.27 -6.32 3.09
CA ALA A 8 7.95 -6.26 3.71
C ALA A 8 6.88 -6.27 2.63
N GLU A 9 6.44 -7.48 2.26
CA GLU A 9 5.63 -7.75 1.08
C GLU A 9 4.24 -8.28 1.45
N GLN A 10 3.26 -7.99 0.60
CA GLN A 10 1.92 -8.58 0.65
C GLN A 10 1.57 -9.16 -0.73
N GLU A 11 0.77 -10.22 -0.73
CA GLU A 11 0.33 -10.89 -1.95
C GLU A 11 -0.93 -10.18 -2.50
N PRO A 12 -0.88 -9.54 -3.68
CA PRO A 12 -1.97 -8.66 -4.15
C PRO A 12 -3.32 -9.36 -4.28
N GLN A 13 -3.31 -10.61 -4.75
CA GLN A 13 -4.53 -11.40 -4.92
C GLN A 13 -5.20 -11.73 -3.57
N LYS A 14 -4.41 -11.93 -2.50
CA LYS A 14 -4.97 -12.09 -1.14
C LYS A 14 -5.60 -10.80 -0.62
N ILE A 15 -5.00 -9.65 -0.93
CA ILE A 15 -5.59 -8.35 -0.56
C ILE A 15 -6.93 -8.17 -1.26
N LEU A 16 -6.99 -8.44 -2.57
CA LEU A 16 -8.24 -8.33 -3.35
C LEU A 16 -9.32 -9.28 -2.82
N ALA A 17 -8.97 -10.55 -2.58
CA ALA A 17 -9.89 -11.52 -1.99
C ALA A 17 -10.43 -11.05 -0.63
N ALA A 18 -9.55 -10.58 0.26
CA ALA A 18 -9.94 -10.08 1.58
C ALA A 18 -10.89 -8.87 1.50
N VAL A 19 -10.67 -7.95 0.54
CA VAL A 19 -11.58 -6.82 0.31
C VAL A 19 -12.98 -7.31 -0.11
N VAL A 20 -13.05 -8.21 -1.09
CA VAL A 20 -14.32 -8.77 -1.58
C VAL A 20 -15.06 -9.50 -0.47
N GLU A 21 -14.36 -10.37 0.27
CA GLU A 21 -14.93 -11.11 1.40
C GLU A 21 -15.45 -10.17 2.49
N THR A 22 -14.70 -9.12 2.82
CA THR A 22 -15.11 -8.14 3.84
C THR A 22 -16.36 -7.39 3.42
N VAL A 23 -16.45 -6.93 2.16
CA VAL A 23 -17.65 -6.25 1.66
C VAL A 23 -18.86 -7.19 1.71
N GLN A 24 -18.71 -8.43 1.29
CA GLN A 24 -19.79 -9.43 1.35
C GLN A 24 -20.24 -9.71 2.79
N ALA A 25 -19.30 -9.87 3.72
CA ALA A 25 -19.59 -10.10 5.13
C ALA A 25 -20.33 -8.91 5.77
N VAL A 26 -19.91 -7.68 5.48
CA VAL A 26 -20.58 -6.46 5.97
C VAL A 26 -22.00 -6.35 5.41
N LEU A 27 -22.21 -6.63 4.12
CA LEU A 27 -23.54 -6.63 3.53
C LEU A 27 -24.46 -7.69 4.14
N ALA A 28 -23.94 -8.90 4.39
CA ALA A 28 -24.70 -9.95 5.06
C ALA A 28 -25.08 -9.59 6.51
N ALA A 29 -24.24 -8.81 7.21
CA ALA A 29 -24.46 -8.42 8.59
C ALA A 29 -25.28 -7.12 8.78
N SER A 30 -25.35 -6.23 7.77
CA SER A 30 -25.91 -4.88 7.93
C SER A 30 -27.43 -4.77 7.71
N ALA A 31 -28.10 -5.87 7.36
CA ALA A 31 -29.55 -5.93 7.08
C ALA A 31 -30.06 -4.94 6.01
N ILE A 32 -29.17 -4.25 5.28
CA ILE A 32 -29.54 -3.36 4.18
C ILE A 32 -29.86 -4.18 2.92
N ALA A 33 -30.87 -3.76 2.17
CA ALA A 33 -31.07 -4.29 0.84
C ALA A 33 -29.98 -3.77 -0.09
N ARG A 34 -29.58 -4.57 -1.10
CA ARG A 34 -28.58 -4.14 -2.09
C ARG A 34 -28.99 -2.87 -2.83
N SER A 35 -30.29 -2.61 -2.98
CA SER A 35 -30.86 -1.40 -3.57
C SER A 35 -30.53 -0.13 -2.80
N ASP A 36 -30.22 -0.27 -1.51
CA ASP A 36 -30.03 0.86 -0.59
C ASP A 36 -28.54 1.24 -0.47
N LEU A 37 -27.64 0.45 -1.09
CA LEU A 37 -26.21 0.74 -1.13
C LEU A 37 -25.91 1.82 -2.17
N LEU A 38 -25.75 3.05 -1.70
CA LEU A 38 -25.49 4.21 -2.57
C LEU A 38 -24.04 4.31 -3.07
N GLY A 39 -23.08 3.71 -2.36
CA GLY A 39 -21.68 3.77 -2.75
C GLY A 39 -20.72 3.08 -1.78
N LEU A 40 -19.47 2.95 -2.23
CA LEU A 40 -18.34 2.43 -1.47
C LEU A 40 -17.20 3.44 -1.50
N ALA A 41 -16.56 3.66 -0.35
CA ALA A 41 -15.36 4.46 -0.23
C ALA A 41 -14.21 3.57 0.23
N PHE A 42 -13.05 3.71 -0.41
CA PHE A 42 -11.86 2.94 -0.10
C PHE A 42 -10.81 3.83 0.56
N SER A 43 -10.13 3.26 1.56
CA SER A 43 -8.90 3.78 2.12
C SER A 43 -7.87 2.65 2.06
N SER A 44 -6.59 3.01 1.99
CA SER A 44 -5.51 2.03 1.86
C SER A 44 -4.30 2.41 2.69
N ALA A 45 -3.44 1.41 2.91
CA ALA A 45 -2.11 1.62 3.46
C ALA A 45 -1.27 2.45 2.48
N MET A 46 -1.06 3.73 2.80
CA MET A 46 -0.26 4.66 1.99
C MET A 46 1.21 4.22 1.86
N HIS A 47 1.84 4.64 0.76
CA HIS A 47 3.24 4.38 0.38
C HIS A 47 3.57 2.93 0.03
N SER A 48 2.60 2.19 -0.50
CA SER A 48 2.85 0.86 -1.08
C SER A 48 3.20 0.97 -2.56
N LEU A 49 4.00 0.03 -3.08
CA LEU A 49 4.37 -0.07 -4.49
C LEU A 49 3.95 -1.44 -5.04
N LEU A 50 3.19 -1.44 -6.13
CA LEU A 50 2.77 -2.63 -6.86
C LEU A 50 2.91 -2.35 -8.35
N ALA A 51 3.74 -3.13 -9.04
CA ALA A 51 3.79 -3.06 -10.50
C ALA A 51 2.70 -3.95 -11.10
N VAL A 52 2.03 -3.43 -12.12
CA VAL A 52 0.99 -4.14 -12.88
C VAL A 52 1.28 -4.06 -14.37
N ASP A 53 0.77 -5.03 -15.13
CA ASP A 53 0.81 -4.98 -16.59
C ASP A 53 -0.33 -4.13 -17.19
N ALA A 54 -0.46 -4.16 -18.52
CA ALA A 54 -1.49 -3.42 -19.23
C ALA A 54 -2.92 -3.92 -18.96
N ALA A 55 -3.08 -5.16 -18.52
CA ALA A 55 -4.37 -5.73 -18.11
C ALA A 55 -4.68 -5.46 -16.63
N GLY A 56 -3.74 -4.89 -15.87
CA GLY A 56 -3.86 -4.67 -14.44
C GLY A 56 -3.44 -5.87 -13.59
N GLU A 57 -2.83 -6.89 -14.20
CA GLU A 57 -2.36 -8.07 -13.48
C GLU A 57 -1.07 -7.76 -12.70
N PRO A 58 -0.96 -8.20 -11.43
CA PRO A 58 0.24 -7.99 -10.63
C PRO A 58 1.51 -8.62 -11.24
N LEU A 59 2.53 -7.80 -11.48
CA LEU A 59 3.87 -8.24 -11.88
C LEU A 59 4.80 -8.45 -10.69
N THR A 60 4.48 -7.84 -9.55
CA THR A 60 5.27 -7.94 -8.31
C THR A 60 4.35 -8.22 -7.12
N PRO A 61 4.90 -8.63 -5.96
CA PRO A 61 4.23 -8.43 -4.69
C PRO A 61 3.92 -6.94 -4.46
N SER A 62 3.01 -6.66 -3.54
CA SER A 62 2.83 -5.30 -3.01
C SER A 62 3.92 -5.03 -1.97
N TYR A 63 4.86 -4.14 -2.27
CA TYR A 63 5.89 -3.69 -1.35
C TYR A 63 5.28 -2.64 -0.42
N THR A 64 5.28 -2.91 0.88
CA THR A 64 4.69 -1.99 1.87
C THR A 64 5.68 -0.88 2.24
N TRP A 65 5.20 0.12 2.99
CA TRP A 65 6.05 1.21 3.52
C TRP A 65 7.23 0.72 4.37
N ALA A 66 7.15 -0.49 4.91
CA ALA A 66 8.18 -1.09 5.75
C ALA A 66 9.28 -1.80 4.94
N ASP A 67 9.17 -1.84 3.60
CA ASP A 67 10.20 -2.42 2.75
C ASP A 67 11.43 -1.50 2.68
N ARG A 68 12.58 -2.04 3.06
CA ARG A 68 13.84 -1.30 3.19
C ARG A 68 14.91 -1.74 2.20
N ARG A 69 14.57 -2.59 1.23
CA ARG A 69 15.56 -3.08 0.25
C ARG A 69 16.14 -1.97 -0.61
N ALA A 70 15.40 -0.88 -0.80
CA ALA A 70 15.83 0.31 -1.55
C ALA A 70 16.61 1.35 -0.71
N GLN A 71 17.04 1.01 0.52
CA GLN A 71 17.66 1.97 1.43
C GLN A 71 18.95 2.59 0.87
N SER A 72 19.81 1.82 0.20
CA SER A 72 21.06 2.34 -0.37
C SER A 72 20.81 3.29 -1.53
N GLN A 73 19.83 2.99 -2.39
CA GLN A 73 19.39 3.85 -3.49
C GLN A 73 18.81 5.17 -2.96
N ALA A 74 18.00 5.11 -1.89
CA ALA A 74 17.45 6.30 -1.26
C ALA A 74 18.57 7.21 -0.70
N ILE A 75 19.61 6.64 -0.09
CA ILE A 75 20.78 7.39 0.39
C ILE A 75 21.54 8.04 -0.78
N ALA A 76 21.77 7.30 -1.87
CA ALA A 76 22.46 7.82 -3.04
C ALA A 76 21.70 8.98 -3.70
N LEU A 77 20.38 8.85 -3.86
CA LEU A 77 19.52 9.91 -4.40
C LEU A 77 19.53 11.16 -3.50
N GLN A 78 19.48 10.97 -2.19
CA GLN A 78 19.57 12.07 -1.24
C GLN A 78 20.90 12.83 -1.31
N ALA A 79 22.00 12.13 -1.57
CA ALA A 79 23.31 12.74 -1.77
C ALA A 79 23.42 13.49 -3.11
N ALA A 80 22.70 13.03 -4.14
CA ALA A 80 22.70 13.65 -5.47
C ALA A 80 21.80 14.90 -5.59
N ILE A 81 20.80 15.07 -4.73
CA ILE A 81 19.86 16.20 -4.78
C ILE A 81 20.45 17.42 -4.06
N PRO A 82 20.59 18.59 -4.73
CA PRO A 82 21.10 19.81 -4.10
C PRO A 82 20.23 20.26 -2.91
N THR A 83 20.89 20.70 -1.84
CA THR A 83 20.24 21.13 -0.59
C THR A 83 19.25 22.28 -0.79
N SER A 84 19.49 23.15 -1.78
CA SER A 84 18.62 24.29 -2.13
C SER A 84 17.25 23.87 -2.64
N THR A 85 17.12 22.67 -3.20
CA THR A 85 15.86 22.10 -3.73
C THR A 85 15.24 21.06 -2.80
N ARG A 86 15.85 20.79 -1.65
CA ARG A 86 15.35 19.78 -0.71
C ARG A 86 14.13 20.34 0.00
N ALA A 87 12.93 19.91 -0.41
CA ALA A 87 11.71 20.23 0.31
C ALA A 87 11.87 19.86 1.79
N ARG A 88 11.50 20.77 2.70
CA ARG A 88 11.48 20.48 4.13
C ARG A 88 10.59 19.26 4.35
N ALA A 89 11.16 18.17 4.84
CA ALA A 89 10.38 17.03 5.28
C ALA A 89 9.52 17.50 6.46
N SER A 90 8.24 17.78 6.19
CA SER A 90 7.26 17.96 7.25
C SER A 90 7.21 16.66 8.04
N PRO A 91 7.38 16.70 9.38
CA PRO A 91 7.28 15.49 10.16
C PRO A 91 5.88 14.92 9.97
N CYS A 92 5.77 13.71 9.42
CA CYS A 92 4.50 13.01 9.37
C CYS A 92 4.14 12.62 10.81
N THR A 93 3.39 13.50 11.50
CA THR A 93 2.97 13.34 12.89
C THR A 93 2.14 12.08 13.10
N ARG A 94 1.55 11.51 12.04
CA ARG A 94 0.70 10.31 12.08
C ARG A 94 1.44 8.98 11.96
N CYS A 95 2.70 8.97 11.52
CA CYS A 95 3.50 7.74 11.37
C CYS A 95 4.15 7.24 12.67
N ARG A 96 4.05 7.98 13.80
CA ARG A 96 4.63 7.56 15.10
C ARG A 96 3.70 6.70 15.96
N ARG A 97 2.53 6.30 15.43
CA ARG A 97 1.47 5.61 16.21
C ARG A 97 1.24 4.16 15.78
N TRP A 98 2.10 3.63 14.91
CA TRP A 98 2.08 2.26 14.40
C TRP A 98 3.48 1.68 14.48
#